data_AF-A0A7R9QKJ5-F1
#
_entry.id   AF-A0A7R9QKJ5-F1
#
_cell.length_a   1.000
_cell.length_b   1.000
_cell.length_c   1.000
_cell.angle_alpha   90.00
_cell.angle_beta   90.00
_cell.angle_gamma   90.00
#
_symmetry.space_group_name_H-M   'P 1'
#
loop_
_entity.id
_entity.type
_entity.pdbx_description
1 polymer ?
#
loop_
_entity_poly.entity_id
_entity_poly.type
_entity_poly.pdbx_seq_one_letter_code
_entity_poly.pdbx_strand_id
1 'polypeptide(L)'
;CLWYCAPFFVSLVSFAIYVSIDSANQLTAEKAFVSLALFNILRFPLTMLPNLVTSIIMTSVSVKRLNKFLNAPELSGYVTRDLDAKHAINVRNASFNWKKDTDETAEEDSNHSTLSGINFEIKKNSFVAIVGSVGSGKSSLLSALLGDMELENGSVNICSSQKIAYVPQQAWIQNSSLKNNILFGKPLDDKRYQR
;
A
#
# COMPACT_ATOMS: atom_id res chain seq x y z
N CYS A 1 -3.80 -19.05 36.32
CA CYS A 1 -3.90 -19.15 37.80
C CYS A 1 -3.66 -17.81 38.51
N LEU A 2 -2.52 -17.11 38.28
CA LEU A 2 -2.20 -15.88 39.03
C LEU A 2 -3.31 -14.81 39.00
N TRP A 3 -3.87 -14.52 37.82
CA TRP A 3 -4.95 -13.54 37.63
C TRP A 3 -6.31 -13.95 38.22
N TYR A 4 -6.54 -15.24 38.44
CA TYR A 4 -7.76 -15.75 39.09
C TYR A 4 -7.64 -15.69 40.62
N CYS A 5 -6.42 -15.83 41.16
CA CYS A 5 -6.17 -15.79 42.61
C CYS A 5 -5.86 -14.37 43.14
N ALA A 6 -5.54 -13.42 42.27
CA ALA A 6 -5.24 -12.03 42.63
C ALA A 6 -6.26 -11.36 43.58
N PRO A 7 -7.59 -11.39 43.32
CA PRO A 7 -8.56 -10.74 44.22
C PRO A 7 -8.65 -11.43 45.60
N PHE A 8 -8.40 -12.74 45.67
CA PHE A 8 -8.34 -13.45 46.95
C PHE A 8 -7.16 -12.95 47.79
N PHE A 9 -5.96 -12.87 47.20
CA PHE A 9 -4.79 -12.33 47.91
C PHE A 9 -4.95 -10.85 48.27
N VAL A 10 -5.51 -10.02 47.38
CA VAL A 10 -5.79 -8.61 47.67
C VAL A 10 -6.77 -8.48 48.83
N SER A 11 -7.88 -9.22 48.83
CA SER A 11 -8.83 -9.21 49.93
C SER A 11 -8.22 -9.69 51.25
N LEU A 12 -7.41 -10.76 51.22
CA LEU A 12 -6.75 -11.32 52.39
C LEU A 12 -5.77 -10.33 53.01
N VAL A 13 -4.93 -9.69 52.19
CA VAL A 13 -3.96 -8.69 52.64
C VAL A 13 -4.67 -7.42 53.13
N SER A 14 -5.70 -6.95 52.43
CA SER A 14 -6.47 -5.77 52.86
C SER A 14 -7.18 -5.98 54.19
N PHE A 15 -7.82 -7.13 54.41
CA PHE A 15 -8.47 -7.44 55.69
C PHE A 15 -7.45 -7.71 56.81
N ALA A 16 -6.34 -8.38 56.51
CA ALA A 16 -5.27 -8.59 57.48
C ALA A 16 -4.68 -7.25 57.97
N ILE A 17 -4.35 -6.34 57.06
CA ILE A 17 -3.86 -5.00 57.39
C ILE A 17 -4.91 -4.20 58.18
N TYR A 18 -6.18 -4.27 57.78
CA TYR A 18 -7.28 -3.55 58.45
C TYR A 18 -7.44 -3.94 59.93
N VAL A 19 -7.30 -5.23 60.24
CA VAL A 19 -7.36 -5.77 61.60
C VAL A 19 -6.06 -5.51 62.38
N SER A 20 -4.89 -5.49 61.71
CA SER A 20 -3.60 -5.28 62.37
C SER A 20 -3.28 -3.82 62.75
N ILE A 21 -3.91 -2.83 62.10
CA ILE A 21 -3.61 -1.41 62.35
C ILE A 21 -4.26 -0.88 63.64
N ASP A 22 -5.49 -1.34 63.97
CA ASP A 22 -6.19 -0.88 65.17
C ASP A 22 -7.05 -2.01 65.73
N SER A 23 -6.83 -2.34 67.01
CA SER A 23 -7.61 -3.31 67.77
C SER A 23 -9.09 -2.94 67.93
N ALA A 24 -9.47 -1.68 67.68
CA ALA A 24 -10.86 -1.22 67.67
C ALA A 24 -11.60 -1.55 66.34
N ASN A 25 -10.89 -1.96 65.28
CA ASN A 25 -11.49 -2.29 64.00
C ASN A 25 -12.16 -3.67 64.03
N GLN A 26 -13.49 -3.68 64.16
CA GLN A 26 -14.27 -4.91 64.01
C GLN A 26 -14.61 -5.17 62.53
N LEU A 27 -14.11 -6.30 62.01
CA LEU A 27 -14.47 -6.80 60.69
C LEU A 27 -15.88 -7.42 60.74
N THR A 28 -16.90 -6.62 60.46
CA THR A 28 -18.28 -7.10 60.31
C THR A 28 -18.50 -7.78 58.96
N ALA A 29 -19.43 -8.75 58.93
CA ALA A 29 -19.80 -9.47 57.72
C ALA A 29 -20.21 -8.51 56.58
N GLU A 30 -20.94 -7.44 56.90
CA GLU A 30 -21.35 -6.41 55.94
C GLU A 30 -20.14 -5.77 55.23
N LYS A 31 -19.13 -5.30 55.99
CA LYS A 31 -17.91 -4.72 55.42
C LYS A 31 -17.15 -5.74 54.57
N ALA A 32 -17.04 -6.99 55.02
CA ALA A 32 -16.34 -8.04 54.29
C ALA A 32 -17.01 -8.39 52.96
N PHE A 33 -18.34 -8.56 52.94
CA PHE A 33 -19.09 -8.89 51.73
C PHE A 33 -19.12 -7.73 50.72
N VAL A 34 -19.29 -6.48 51.19
CA VAL A 34 -19.26 -5.28 50.32
C VAL A 34 -17.87 -5.10 49.70
N SER A 35 -16.79 -5.24 50.48
CA SER A 35 -15.42 -5.16 49.94
C SER A 35 -15.10 -6.28 48.95
N LEU A 36 -15.53 -7.52 49.21
CA LEU A 36 -15.35 -8.65 48.29
C LEU A 36 -16.07 -8.42 46.95
N ALA A 37 -17.29 -7.86 46.99
CA ALA A 37 -18.03 -7.49 45.78
C ALA A 37 -17.28 -6.43 44.96
N LEU A 38 -16.73 -5.39 45.60
CA LEU A 38 -15.93 -4.35 44.95
C LEU A 38 -14.65 -4.90 44.31
N PHE A 39 -13.92 -5.78 45.00
CA PHE A 39 -12.73 -6.42 44.45
C PHE A 39 -13.04 -7.30 43.23
N ASN A 40 -14.18 -7.98 43.22
CA ASN A 40 -14.61 -8.79 42.08
C ASN A 40 -14.97 -7.93 40.86
N ILE A 41 -15.57 -6.75 41.05
CA ILE A 41 -15.84 -5.81 39.96
C ILE A 41 -14.53 -5.24 39.37
N LEU A 42 -13.54 -4.92 40.22
CA LEU A 42 -12.25 -4.38 39.81
C LEU A 42 -11.41 -5.36 38.95
N ARG A 43 -11.73 -6.65 39.02
CA ARG A 43 -11.03 -7.70 38.28
C ARG A 43 -11.06 -7.49 36.77
N PHE A 44 -12.22 -7.13 36.22
CA PHE A 44 -12.37 -6.96 34.77
C PHE A 44 -11.45 -5.85 34.23
N PRO A 45 -11.48 -4.60 34.76
CA PRO A 45 -10.54 -3.56 34.36
C PRO A 45 -9.07 -3.97 34.48
N LEU A 46 -8.67 -4.60 35.59
CA LEU A 46 -7.28 -5.01 35.81
C LEU A 46 -6.80 -6.04 34.79
N THR A 47 -7.67 -6.97 34.37
CA THR A 47 -7.33 -7.96 33.34
C THR A 47 -7.37 -7.39 31.92
N MET A 48 -8.19 -6.37 31.66
CA MET A 48 -8.33 -5.74 30.36
C MET A 48 -7.18 -4.76 30.07
N LEU A 49 -6.65 -4.08 31.08
CA LEU A 49 -5.61 -3.07 30.93
C LEU A 49 -4.35 -3.57 30.18
N PRO A 50 -3.73 -4.71 30.51
CA PRO A 50 -2.59 -5.21 29.76
C PRO A 50 -2.93 -5.53 28.30
N ASN A 51 -4.10 -6.11 28.06
CA ASN A 51 -4.58 -6.43 26.71
C ASN A 51 -4.80 -5.17 25.87
N LEU A 52 -5.29 -4.08 26.48
CA LEU A 52 -5.41 -2.78 25.82
C LEU A 52 -4.05 -2.20 25.46
N VAL A 53 -3.06 -2.27 26.36
CA VAL A 53 -1.70 -1.80 26.07
C VAL A 53 -1.12 -2.53 24.86
N THR A 54 -1.21 -3.86 24.82
CA THR A 54 -0.75 -4.65 23.67
C THR A 54 -1.51 -4.29 22.39
N SER A 55 -2.83 -4.11 22.48
CA SER A 55 -3.66 -3.72 21.34
C SER A 55 -3.25 -2.35 20.79
N ILE A 56 -3.01 -1.37 21.65
CA ILE A 56 -2.54 -0.03 21.25
C ILE A 56 -1.18 -0.11 20.55
N ILE A 57 -0.24 -0.93 21.04
CA ILE A 57 1.06 -1.11 20.41
C ILE A 57 0.89 -1.71 19.00
N MET A 58 0.09 -2.77 18.86
CA MET A 58 -0.16 -3.41 17.56
C MET A 58 -0.86 -2.47 16.57
N THR A 59 -1.85 -1.71 17.04
CA THR A 59 -2.52 -0.67 16.23
C THR A 59 -1.54 0.41 15.82
N SER A 60 -0.68 0.89 16.73
CA SER A 60 0.32 1.91 16.42
C SER A 60 1.28 1.46 15.29
N VAL A 61 1.80 0.23 15.37
CA VAL A 61 2.64 -0.33 14.30
C VAL A 61 1.88 -0.45 12.97
N SER A 62 0.62 -0.87 13.02
CA SER A 62 -0.23 -1.02 11.83
C SER A 62 -0.54 0.33 11.18
N VAL A 63 -0.88 1.35 11.98
CA VAL A 63 -1.10 2.73 11.52
C VAL A 63 0.18 3.30 10.91
N LYS A 64 1.35 3.06 11.52
CA LYS A 64 2.63 3.49 10.94
C LYS A 64 2.88 2.89 9.55
N ARG A 65 2.58 1.60 9.36
CA ARG A 65 2.71 0.93 8.05
C ARG A 65 1.74 1.49 7.02
N LEU A 66 0.48 1.70 7.41
CA LEU A 66 -0.54 2.30 6.55
C LEU A 66 -0.16 3.73 6.17
N ASN A 67 0.32 4.52 7.11
CA ASN A 67 0.78 5.88 6.86
C ASN A 67 1.98 5.91 5.89
N LYS A 68 2.93 4.97 6.02
CA LYS A 68 4.05 4.83 5.07
C LYS A 68 3.55 4.51 3.66
N PHE A 69 2.56 3.60 3.54
CA PHE A 69 2.01 3.21 2.24
C PHE A 69 1.20 4.33 1.58
N LEU A 70 0.31 4.99 2.32
CA LEU A 70 -0.54 6.06 1.76
C LEU A 70 0.23 7.34 1.40
N ASN A 71 1.37 7.60 2.03
CA ASN A 71 2.26 8.71 1.67
C ASN A 71 3.38 8.30 0.72
N ALA A 72 3.33 7.09 0.15
CA ALA A 72 4.30 6.71 -0.87
C ALA A 72 4.16 7.65 -2.09
N PRO A 73 5.27 8.05 -2.73
CA PRO A 73 5.19 8.97 -3.86
C PRO A 73 4.54 8.29 -5.06
N GLU A 74 3.55 8.97 -5.63
CA GLU A 74 2.84 8.60 -6.85
C GLU A 74 3.61 9.07 -8.09
N LEU A 75 3.48 8.33 -9.19
CA LEU A 75 4.07 8.74 -10.47
C LEU A 75 3.39 10.01 -10.99
N SER A 76 4.20 10.99 -11.40
CA SER A 76 3.68 12.22 -11.99
C SER A 76 3.12 11.94 -13.39
N GLY A 77 1.95 12.48 -13.69
CA GLY A 77 1.34 12.35 -15.03
C GLY A 77 2.05 13.26 -16.05
N TYR A 78 3.21 12.85 -16.56
CA TYR A 78 3.94 13.62 -17.59
C TYR A 78 3.47 13.35 -19.02
N VAL A 79 2.71 12.28 -19.25
CA VAL A 79 2.18 11.96 -20.57
C VAL A 79 1.02 12.90 -20.90
N THR A 80 1.32 13.95 -21.65
CA THR A 80 0.33 14.94 -22.08
C THR A 80 -0.54 14.38 -23.19
N ARG A 81 -1.81 14.83 -23.23
CA ARG A 81 -2.77 14.44 -24.27
C ARG A 81 -3.33 15.65 -24.98
N ASP A 82 -2.77 15.96 -26.14
CA ASP A 82 -3.23 17.08 -26.96
C ASP A 82 -4.29 16.63 -27.99
N LEU A 83 -5.36 17.42 -28.12
CA LEU A 83 -6.45 17.20 -29.07
C LEU A 83 -6.01 17.47 -30.51
N ASP A 84 -5.16 18.47 -30.71
CA ASP A 84 -4.75 18.96 -32.05
C ASP A 84 -3.41 18.37 -32.52
N ALA A 85 -2.92 17.34 -31.83
CA ALA A 85 -1.67 16.69 -32.20
C ALA A 85 -1.73 16.09 -33.62
N LYS A 86 -0.80 16.55 -34.47
CA LYS A 86 -0.58 16.04 -35.84
C LYS A 86 -0.08 14.59 -35.84
N HIS A 87 0.76 14.24 -34.87
CA HIS A 87 1.36 12.92 -34.69
C HIS A 87 0.59 12.11 -33.64
N ALA A 88 0.60 10.78 -33.76
CA ALA A 88 -0.02 9.89 -32.78
C ALA A 88 0.78 9.89 -31.47
N ILE A 89 2.11 9.83 -31.56
CA ILE A 89 3.04 9.90 -30.43
C ILE A 89 4.16 10.86 -30.82
N ASN A 90 4.53 11.76 -29.91
CA ASN A 90 5.66 12.67 -30.05
C ASN A 90 6.46 12.66 -28.75
N VAL A 91 7.73 12.28 -28.85
CA VAL A 91 8.68 12.23 -27.72
C VAL A 91 9.85 13.13 -28.06
N ARG A 92 10.15 14.10 -27.18
CA ARG A 92 11.19 15.11 -27.39
C ARG A 92 12.16 15.14 -26.22
N ASN A 93 13.42 14.86 -26.54
CA ASN A 93 14.58 14.83 -25.67
C ASN A 93 14.30 14.18 -24.31
N ALA A 94 13.59 13.05 -24.34
CA ALA A 94 13.07 12.42 -23.15
C ALA A 94 14.08 11.47 -22.53
N SER A 95 14.32 11.64 -21.23
CA SER A 95 15.14 10.73 -20.43
C SER A 95 14.29 10.14 -19.31
N PHE A 96 14.35 8.82 -19.16
CA PHE A 96 13.51 8.06 -18.24
C PHE A 96 14.33 7.21 -17.30
N ASN A 97 13.81 7.06 -16.08
CA ASN A 97 14.39 6.19 -15.08
C ASN A 97 13.34 5.33 -14.38
N TRP A 98 13.76 4.15 -13.94
CA TRP A 98 12.99 3.42 -12.94
C TRP A 98 13.27 4.08 -11.59
N LYS A 99 12.21 4.27 -10.80
CA LYS A 99 12.28 4.91 -9.48
C LYS A 99 13.47 4.36 -8.70
N LYS A 100 14.41 5.23 -8.34
CA LYS A 100 15.47 4.87 -7.40
C LYS A 100 14.82 4.75 -6.04
N ASP A 101 14.86 3.56 -5.46
CA ASP A 101 14.56 3.44 -4.04
C ASP A 101 15.47 4.42 -3.30
N THR A 102 14.85 5.28 -2.49
CA THR A 102 15.53 6.24 -1.60
C THR A 102 16.23 5.50 -0.46
N ASP A 103 17.01 4.48 -0.78
CA ASP A 103 18.02 3.96 0.12
C ASP A 103 19.26 4.82 -0.12
N GLU A 104 19.57 5.65 0.86
CA GLU A 104 20.68 6.61 0.97
C GLU A 104 22.09 5.95 0.87
N THR A 105 22.18 4.73 0.33
CA THR A 105 23.42 3.94 0.22
C THR A 105 23.84 3.61 -1.21
N ALA A 106 23.08 4.04 -2.23
CA ALA A 106 23.45 3.91 -3.64
C ALA A 106 23.87 5.27 -4.24
N GLU A 107 24.85 5.94 -3.63
CA GLU A 107 25.35 7.24 -4.10
C GLU A 107 26.25 7.16 -5.34
N GLU A 108 26.63 5.97 -5.82
CA GLU A 108 27.67 5.87 -6.87
C GLU A 108 27.15 5.69 -8.32
N ASP A 109 25.89 5.29 -8.55
CA ASP A 109 25.33 5.08 -9.92
C ASP A 109 24.18 6.04 -10.28
N SER A 110 24.08 7.17 -9.57
CA SER A 110 22.94 8.09 -9.62
C SER A 110 22.77 8.86 -10.95
N ASN A 111 23.65 8.69 -11.95
CA ASN A 111 23.60 9.47 -13.20
C ASN A 111 23.26 8.68 -14.47
N HIS A 112 23.05 7.35 -14.40
CA HIS A 112 22.67 6.61 -15.59
C HIS A 112 21.14 6.52 -15.71
N SER A 113 20.55 7.35 -16.57
CA SER A 113 19.15 7.16 -16.98
C SER A 113 19.02 5.85 -17.75
N THR A 114 17.95 5.08 -17.50
CA THR A 114 17.71 3.80 -18.21
C THR A 114 17.52 4.06 -19.70
N LEU A 115 16.86 5.16 -20.04
CA LEU A 115 16.70 5.66 -21.40
C LEU A 115 17.11 7.12 -21.42
N SER A 116 17.97 7.51 -22.35
CA SER A 116 18.52 8.88 -22.43
C SER A 116 18.33 9.48 -23.81
N GLY A 117 17.91 10.74 -23.86
CA GLY A 117 17.87 11.54 -25.10
C GLY A 117 16.97 10.98 -26.21
N ILE A 118 15.85 10.35 -25.84
CA ILE A 118 14.94 9.72 -26.80
C ILE A 118 14.16 10.79 -27.57
N ASN A 119 14.20 10.71 -28.91
CA ASN A 119 13.55 11.65 -29.82
C ASN A 119 12.90 10.89 -30.98
N PHE A 120 11.56 10.88 -31.05
CA PHE A 120 10.85 10.30 -32.21
C PHE A 120 9.41 10.80 -32.34
N GLU A 121 8.88 10.74 -33.55
CA GLU A 121 7.52 11.12 -33.90
C GLU A 121 6.85 10.02 -34.71
N ILE A 122 5.69 9.52 -34.26
CA ILE A 122 4.91 8.47 -34.92
C ILE A 122 3.66 9.09 -35.54
N LYS A 123 3.43 8.86 -36.84
CA LYS A 123 2.24 9.36 -37.55
C LYS A 123 1.00 8.53 -37.20
N LYS A 124 -0.19 9.11 -37.40
CA LYS A 124 -1.45 8.36 -37.28
C LYS A 124 -1.48 7.27 -38.38
N ASN A 125 -2.06 6.11 -38.06
CA ASN A 125 -2.21 4.97 -38.97
C ASN A 125 -0.89 4.43 -39.56
N SER A 126 0.22 4.49 -38.80
CA SER A 126 1.49 3.87 -39.22
C SER A 126 1.79 2.59 -38.43
N PHE A 127 2.45 1.63 -39.10
CA PHE A 127 3.02 0.45 -38.46
C PHE A 127 4.50 0.70 -38.14
N VAL A 128 4.88 0.59 -36.87
CA VAL A 128 6.24 0.88 -36.37
C VAL A 128 6.76 -0.34 -35.62
N ALA A 129 8.03 -0.68 -35.84
CA ALA A 129 8.74 -1.74 -35.13
C ALA A 129 9.87 -1.16 -34.28
N ILE A 130 10.07 -1.71 -33.09
CA ILE A 130 11.19 -1.38 -32.20
C ILE A 130 12.10 -2.61 -32.15
N VAL A 131 13.37 -2.44 -32.54
CA VAL A 131 14.37 -3.52 -32.60
C VAL A 131 15.61 -3.15 -31.79
N GLY A 132 16.29 -4.14 -31.23
CA GLY A 132 17.48 -3.95 -30.42
C GLY A 132 17.84 -5.21 -29.61
N SER A 133 19.09 -5.27 -29.12
CA SER A 133 19.61 -6.39 -28.33
C SER A 133 18.83 -6.63 -27.04
N VAL A 134 18.96 -7.81 -26.43
CA VAL A 134 18.38 -8.08 -25.10
C VAL A 134 18.94 -7.08 -24.09
N GLY A 135 18.08 -6.51 -23.24
CA GLY A 135 18.48 -5.47 -22.28
C GLY A 135 18.56 -4.04 -22.85
N SER A 136 18.30 -3.82 -24.14
CA SER A 136 18.40 -2.49 -24.77
C SER A 136 17.29 -1.49 -24.39
N GLY A 137 16.48 -1.76 -23.35
CA GLY A 137 15.43 -0.84 -22.90
C GLY A 137 14.12 -0.82 -23.72
N LYS A 138 13.86 -1.79 -24.61
CA LYS A 138 12.62 -1.83 -25.42
C LYS A 138 11.33 -1.87 -24.57
N SER A 139 11.30 -2.76 -23.59
CA SER A 139 10.16 -2.87 -22.66
C SER A 139 10.05 -1.63 -21.78
N SER A 140 11.19 -1.04 -21.37
CA SER A 140 11.24 0.24 -20.67
C SER A 140 10.63 1.36 -21.51
N LEU A 141 10.91 1.41 -22.82
CA LEU A 141 10.34 2.43 -23.70
C LEU A 141 8.81 2.35 -23.77
N LEU A 142 8.25 1.13 -23.82
CA LEU A 142 6.79 0.95 -23.77
C LEU A 142 6.22 1.41 -22.42
N SER A 143 6.91 1.11 -21.32
CA SER A 143 6.51 1.51 -19.96
C SER A 143 6.55 3.04 -19.79
N ALA A 144 7.57 3.70 -20.35
CA ALA A 144 7.69 5.16 -20.40
C ALA A 144 6.55 5.82 -21.19
N LEU A 145 6.09 5.20 -22.29
CA LEU A 145 4.94 5.72 -23.04
C LEU A 145 3.60 5.53 -22.31
N LEU A 146 3.50 4.52 -21.45
CA LEU A 146 2.31 4.29 -20.61
C LEU A 146 2.27 5.23 -19.39
N GLY A 147 3.42 5.79 -18.99
CA GLY A 147 3.55 6.61 -17.79
C GLY A 147 4.03 5.84 -16.56
N ASP A 148 4.53 4.61 -16.72
CA ASP A 148 4.95 3.73 -15.61
C ASP A 148 6.41 3.96 -15.16
N MET A 149 7.15 4.86 -15.82
CA MET A 149 8.52 5.27 -15.48
C MET A 149 8.57 6.75 -15.12
N GLU A 150 9.60 7.20 -14.41
CA GLU A 150 9.79 8.62 -14.11
C GLU A 150 10.47 9.36 -15.27
N LEU A 151 9.95 10.53 -15.63
CA LEU A 151 10.54 11.42 -16.62
C LEU A 151 11.48 12.41 -15.91
N GLU A 152 12.78 12.36 -16.22
CA GLU A 152 13.76 13.30 -15.68
C GLU A 152 13.81 14.60 -16.49
N ASN A 153 13.79 14.48 -17.82
CA ASN A 153 13.89 15.61 -18.75
C ASN A 153 13.09 15.32 -20.02
N GLY A 154 12.63 16.37 -20.71
CA GLY A 154 11.95 16.26 -22.00
C GLY A 154 10.43 16.31 -21.91
N SER A 155 9.77 15.80 -22.94
CA SER A 155 8.30 15.76 -23.01
C SER A 155 7.78 14.57 -23.82
N VAL A 156 6.61 14.08 -23.42
CA VAL A 156 5.86 13.02 -24.10
C VAL A 156 4.45 13.52 -24.35
N ASN A 157 4.00 13.46 -25.60
CA ASN A 157 2.65 13.81 -26.01
C ASN A 157 2.03 12.68 -26.84
N ILE A 158 0.83 12.26 -26.46
CA ILE A 158 0.01 11.28 -27.17
C ILE A 158 -1.29 11.95 -27.61
N CYS A 159 -1.67 11.80 -28.88
CA CYS A 159 -2.90 12.42 -29.38
C CYS A 159 -4.14 11.92 -28.62
N SER A 160 -4.93 12.86 -28.07
CA SER A 160 -6.10 12.57 -27.22
C SER A 160 -7.18 11.72 -27.92
N SER A 161 -7.26 11.79 -29.25
CA SER A 161 -8.18 10.97 -30.06
C SER A 161 -7.84 9.47 -30.09
N GLN A 162 -6.66 9.07 -29.61
CA GLN A 162 -6.18 7.68 -29.66
C GLN A 162 -6.42 6.95 -28.34
N LYS A 163 -6.85 5.69 -28.44
CA LYS A 163 -6.91 4.77 -27.29
C LYS A 163 -5.63 3.93 -27.27
N ILE A 164 -5.08 3.74 -26.08
CA ILE A 164 -3.90 2.90 -25.88
C ILE A 164 -4.36 1.50 -25.49
N ALA A 165 -3.74 0.48 -26.08
CA ALA A 165 -3.86 -0.91 -25.66
C ALA A 165 -2.44 -1.45 -25.42
N TYR A 166 -2.27 -2.19 -24.33
CA TYR A 166 -0.98 -2.73 -23.91
C TYR A 166 -1.07 -4.24 -23.72
N VAL A 167 -0.03 -4.96 -24.14
CA VAL A 167 0.13 -6.39 -23.93
C VAL A 167 1.49 -6.59 -23.25
N PRO A 168 1.51 -7.03 -21.97
CA PRO A 168 2.76 -7.26 -21.26
C PRO A 168 3.51 -8.48 -21.81
N GLN A 169 4.83 -8.52 -21.59
CA GLN A 169 5.66 -9.66 -21.95
C GLN A 169 5.25 -10.94 -21.22
N GLN A 170 4.90 -10.82 -19.94
CA GLN A 170 4.31 -11.91 -19.15
C GLN A 170 2.79 -11.73 -19.13
N ALA A 171 2.08 -12.71 -19.69
CA ALA A 171 0.62 -12.65 -19.76
C ALA A 171 0.00 -12.63 -18.36
N TRP A 172 -0.95 -11.72 -18.16
CA TRP A 172 -1.78 -11.65 -16.95
C TRP A 172 -3.21 -12.06 -17.30
N ILE A 173 -3.73 -13.06 -16.60
CA ILE A 173 -5.07 -13.63 -16.82
C ILE A 173 -5.85 -13.55 -15.51
N GLN A 174 -7.04 -12.97 -15.54
CA GLN A 174 -7.95 -12.90 -14.41
C GLN A 174 -8.54 -14.27 -14.09
N ASN A 175 -8.85 -14.49 -12.81
CA ASN A 175 -9.62 -15.65 -12.36
C ASN A 175 -11.09 -15.56 -12.83
N SER A 176 -11.31 -15.80 -14.11
CA SER A 176 -12.61 -15.77 -14.79
C SER A 176 -12.59 -16.67 -16.03
N SER A 177 -13.72 -16.80 -16.71
CA SER A 177 -13.78 -17.53 -17.98
C SER A 177 -12.85 -16.88 -19.03
N LEU A 178 -12.39 -17.68 -19.99
CA LEU A 178 -11.60 -17.16 -21.13
C LEU A 178 -12.35 -16.06 -21.87
N LYS A 179 -13.66 -16.25 -22.08
CA LYS A 179 -14.54 -15.26 -22.71
C LYS A 179 -14.53 -13.93 -21.97
N ASN A 180 -14.63 -13.95 -20.65
CA ASN A 180 -14.60 -12.73 -19.83
C ASN A 180 -13.22 -12.06 -19.81
N ASN A 181 -12.15 -12.85 -19.79
CA ASN A 181 -10.79 -12.32 -19.93
C ASN A 181 -10.59 -11.58 -21.25
N ILE A 182 -11.16 -12.09 -22.36
CA ILE A 182 -11.09 -11.44 -23.68
C ILE A 182 -11.98 -10.19 -23.73
N LEU A 183 -13.21 -10.26 -23.22
CA LEU A 183 -14.15 -9.13 -23.23
C LEU A 183 -13.71 -7.99 -22.30
N PHE A 184 -13.01 -8.32 -21.21
CA PHE A 184 -12.45 -7.38 -20.23
C PHE A 184 -13.48 -6.33 -19.75
N GLY A 185 -14.69 -6.81 -19.39
CA GLY A 185 -15.80 -5.99 -18.90
C GLY A 185 -16.68 -5.35 -19.98
N LYS A 186 -16.40 -5.53 -21.27
CA LYS A 186 -17.27 -5.06 -22.36
C LYS A 186 -18.41 -6.04 -22.65
N PRO A 187 -19.57 -5.54 -23.15
CA PRO A 187 -20.63 -6.42 -23.63
C PRO A 187 -20.15 -7.28 -24.80
N LEU A 188 -20.73 -8.46 -24.93
CA LEU A 188 -20.43 -9.39 -26.02
C LEU A 188 -20.99 -8.85 -27.35
N ASP A 189 -20.10 -8.69 -28.32
CA ASP A 189 -20.44 -8.51 -29.73
C ASP A 189 -20.00 -9.76 -30.49
N ASP A 190 -20.95 -10.65 -30.79
CA ASP A 190 -20.68 -11.95 -31.39
C ASP A 190 -19.94 -11.85 -32.73
N LYS A 191 -20.26 -10.83 -33.56
CA LYS A 191 -19.63 -10.64 -34.87
C LYS A 191 -18.16 -10.26 -34.76
N ARG A 192 -17.81 -9.45 -33.74
CA ARG A 192 -16.44 -9.04 -33.47
C ARG A 192 -15.65 -10.13 -32.75
N TYR A 193 -16.31 -10.86 -31.85
CA TYR A 193 -15.67 -11.90 -31.04
C TYR A 193 -15.30 -13.16 -31.86
N GLN A 194 -16.10 -13.48 -32.88
CA GLN A 194 -15.85 -14.63 -33.77
C GLN A 194 -14.90 -14.35 -34.93
N ARG A 195 -14.52 -13.08 -35.15
CA ARG A 195 -13.54 -12.66 -36.17
C ARG A 195 -12.13 -12.77 -35.64
#